data_AF-A0A5D0RQ90-F1
#
_entry.id   AF-A0A5D0RQ90-F1
#
_cell.length_a   1.000
_cell.length_b   1.000
_cell.length_c   1.000
_cell.angle_alpha   90.00
_cell.angle_beta   90.00
_cell.angle_gamma   90.00
#
_symmetry.space_group_name_H-M   'P 1'
#
loop_
_entity.id
_entity.type
_entity.pdbx_description
1 polymer ?
#
loop_
_entity_poly.entity_id
_entity_poly.type
_entity_poly.pdbx_seq_one_letter_code
_entity_poly.pdbx_strand_id
1 'polypeptide(L)'
;MKKFYILLTIVLMLSVNSISQISIISAEEALLKTLTDSENKELRGLSFETIEKIQQLSEEFLLAVSYFPEENTVLFITPTTAVAANEDFDEFSTTDIITHFNFSEIKISLLDAYSLIRLQSKEEIFGLFLEQDGEILVWNVVTEKDVFSVSAMFASVIRISKNDEVLKLISKKVQNIREEKQVEKPFVPPGLDNKPDEPGKRGEPGKRGEPGKPDDPGKPDNPGKPDNVP
;
A
#
# COMPACT_ATOMS: atom_id res chain seq x y z
N MET A 1 -10.50 -16.78 24.52
CA MET A 1 -9.60 -15.63 24.78
C MET A 1 -8.80 -15.17 23.57
N LYS A 2 -8.33 -16.03 22.65
CA LYS A 2 -7.57 -15.60 21.44
C LYS A 2 -8.31 -14.67 20.45
N LYS A 3 -9.64 -14.76 20.36
CA LYS A 3 -10.43 -14.15 19.27
C LYS A 3 -10.61 -12.63 19.39
N PHE A 4 -10.86 -12.12 20.60
CA PHE A 4 -10.94 -10.67 20.86
C PHE A 4 -9.60 -9.94 20.63
N TYR A 5 -8.48 -10.65 20.75
CA TYR A 5 -7.17 -10.07 20.46
C TYR A 5 -6.99 -9.80 18.97
N ILE A 6 -7.50 -10.63 18.06
CA ILE A 6 -7.30 -10.41 16.62
C ILE A 6 -8.06 -9.15 16.16
N LEU A 7 -9.32 -9.01 16.57
CA LEU A 7 -10.12 -7.79 16.40
C LEU A 7 -9.39 -6.53 16.89
N LEU A 8 -8.91 -6.54 18.14
CA LEU A 8 -8.18 -5.41 18.71
C LEU A 8 -6.86 -5.17 17.97
N THR A 9 -6.17 -6.21 17.50
CA THR A 9 -4.89 -6.07 16.79
C THR A 9 -5.07 -5.53 15.38
N ILE A 10 -6.12 -5.94 14.65
CA ILE A 10 -6.43 -5.41 13.32
C ILE A 10 -6.80 -3.92 13.43
N VAL A 11 -7.72 -3.56 14.33
CA VAL A 11 -8.11 -2.17 14.55
C VAL A 11 -6.93 -1.33 15.07
N LEU A 12 -6.10 -1.87 15.98
CA LEU A 12 -4.88 -1.19 16.41
C LEU A 12 -3.90 -1.00 15.25
N MET A 13 -3.69 -2.01 14.39
CA MET A 13 -2.84 -1.88 13.21
C MET A 13 -3.36 -0.84 12.22
N LEU A 14 -4.69 -0.66 12.13
CA LEU A 14 -5.30 0.42 11.35
C LEU A 14 -5.05 1.80 12.00
N SER A 15 -5.10 1.89 13.33
CA SER A 15 -4.93 3.16 14.06
C SER A 15 -3.50 3.69 14.10
N VAL A 16 -2.47 2.82 14.12
CA VAL A 16 -1.06 3.29 14.10
C VAL A 16 -0.61 3.78 12.71
N ASN A 17 -1.35 3.44 11.65
CA ASN A 17 -0.88 3.60 10.27
C ASN A 17 -1.73 4.60 9.46
N SER A 18 -1.95 5.82 9.99
CA SER A 18 -2.85 6.90 9.46
C SER A 18 -2.60 7.41 8.02
N ILE A 19 -2.42 6.54 7.02
CA ILE A 19 -2.42 6.85 5.58
C ILE A 19 -3.18 5.74 4.83
N SER A 20 -4.42 6.10 4.48
CA SER A 20 -5.48 5.45 3.71
C SER A 20 -5.38 4.12 3.01
N GLN A 21 -4.38 3.87 2.16
CA GLN A 21 -4.43 2.70 1.28
C GLN A 21 -3.97 1.44 2.01
N ILE A 22 -3.16 1.60 3.06
CA ILE A 22 -2.74 0.48 3.91
C ILE A 22 -3.96 -0.17 4.55
N SER A 23 -4.98 0.60 4.91
CA SER A 23 -6.13 0.08 5.64
C SER A 23 -6.91 -0.96 4.84
N ILE A 24 -7.20 -0.67 3.57
CA ILE A 24 -7.93 -1.58 2.67
C ILE A 24 -7.06 -2.79 2.32
N ILE A 25 -5.83 -2.56 1.88
CA ILE A 25 -4.90 -3.62 1.46
C ILE A 25 -4.58 -4.56 2.64
N SER A 26 -4.42 -4.03 3.85
CA SER A 26 -4.16 -4.86 5.05
C SER A 26 -5.39 -5.66 5.46
N ALA A 27 -6.59 -5.11 5.30
CA ALA A 27 -7.84 -5.83 5.56
C ALA A 27 -8.00 -6.99 4.56
N GLU A 28 -7.72 -6.76 3.28
CA GLU A 28 -7.73 -7.79 2.24
C GLU A 28 -6.68 -8.88 2.53
N GLU A 29 -5.46 -8.50 2.91
CA GLU A 29 -4.41 -9.44 3.31
C GLU A 29 -4.86 -10.32 4.49
N ALA A 30 -5.44 -9.70 5.51
CA ALA A 30 -5.89 -10.40 6.70
C ALA A 30 -6.97 -11.44 6.35
N LEU A 31 -7.95 -11.06 5.52
CA LEU A 31 -9.01 -11.96 5.09
C LEU A 31 -8.45 -13.12 4.25
N LEU A 32 -7.56 -12.85 3.31
CA LEU A 32 -6.99 -13.92 2.48
C LEU A 32 -6.17 -14.91 3.31
N LYS A 33 -5.47 -14.45 4.35
CA LYS A 33 -4.78 -15.34 5.30
C LYS A 33 -5.77 -16.25 6.02
N THR A 34 -6.86 -15.70 6.56
CA THR A 34 -7.84 -16.51 7.30
C THR A 34 -8.49 -17.56 6.41
N LEU A 35 -8.83 -17.22 5.16
CA LEU A 35 -9.42 -18.18 4.23
C LEU A 35 -8.41 -19.25 3.77
N THR A 36 -7.17 -18.86 3.49
CA THR A 36 -6.11 -19.79 3.06
C THR A 36 -5.73 -20.78 4.17
N ASP A 37 -5.75 -20.32 5.43
CA ASP A 37 -5.44 -21.15 6.60
C ASP A 37 -6.65 -22.00 7.04
N SER A 38 -7.86 -21.72 6.56
CA SER A 38 -9.07 -22.46 6.93
C SER A 38 -9.17 -23.80 6.19
N GLU A 39 -8.90 -24.90 6.88
CA GLU A 39 -9.10 -26.25 6.33
C GLU A 39 -10.60 -26.61 6.27
N ASN A 40 -11.15 -26.75 5.05
CA ASN A 40 -12.41 -27.45 4.72
C ASN A 40 -13.57 -27.31 5.72
N LYS A 41 -13.92 -26.08 6.09
CA LYS A 41 -15.17 -25.80 6.80
C LYS A 41 -16.13 -25.13 5.82
N GLU A 42 -17.39 -25.54 5.83
CA GLU A 42 -18.45 -24.75 5.20
C GLU A 42 -18.57 -23.42 5.96
N LEU A 43 -17.94 -22.38 5.43
CA LEU A 43 -17.98 -21.03 5.98
C LEU A 43 -19.14 -20.25 5.34
N ARG A 44 -19.93 -19.57 6.16
CA ARG A 44 -20.95 -18.63 5.67
C ARG A 44 -20.28 -17.30 5.35
N GLY A 45 -20.56 -16.73 4.18
CA GLY A 45 -20.03 -15.43 3.76
C GLY A 45 -20.94 -14.26 4.17
N LEU A 46 -20.60 -13.09 3.64
CA LEU A 46 -21.42 -11.89 3.68
C LEU A 46 -22.77 -12.13 2.99
N SER A 47 -23.85 -11.80 3.71
CA SER A 47 -25.17 -11.72 3.12
C SER A 47 -25.40 -10.35 2.46
N PHE A 48 -26.31 -10.31 1.49
CA PHE A 48 -26.73 -9.06 0.85
C PHE A 48 -27.30 -8.09 1.90
N GLU A 49 -28.09 -8.61 2.83
CA GLU A 49 -28.73 -7.87 3.90
C GLU A 49 -27.70 -7.26 4.86
N THR A 50 -26.60 -7.98 5.15
CA THR A 50 -25.48 -7.47 5.94
C THR A 50 -24.85 -6.25 5.26
N ILE A 51 -24.57 -6.34 3.96
CA ILE A 51 -23.96 -5.25 3.19
C ILE A 51 -24.90 -4.04 3.11
N GLU A 52 -26.19 -4.26 2.86
CA GLU A 52 -27.19 -3.19 2.81
C GLU A 52 -27.31 -2.46 4.16
N LYS A 53 -27.32 -3.21 5.27
CA LYS A 53 -27.33 -2.62 6.62
C LYS A 53 -26.08 -1.77 6.88
N ILE A 54 -24.89 -2.25 6.50
CA ILE A 54 -23.64 -1.47 6.62
C ILE A 54 -23.74 -0.17 5.84
N GLN A 55 -24.22 -0.24 4.59
CA GLN A 55 -24.34 0.93 3.74
C GLN A 55 -25.27 1.99 4.35
N GLN A 56 -26.41 1.55 4.91
CA GLN A 56 -27.33 2.43 5.64
C GLN A 56 -26.71 3.05 6.90
N LEU A 57 -25.91 2.29 7.64
CA LEU A 57 -25.26 2.76 8.88
C LEU A 57 -24.08 3.71 8.62
N SER A 58 -23.35 3.51 7.53
CA SER A 58 -22.11 4.24 7.27
C SER A 58 -22.32 5.69 6.83
N GLU A 59 -23.48 6.01 6.25
CA GLU A 59 -23.80 7.30 5.60
C GLU A 59 -22.76 7.78 4.55
N GLU A 60 -21.78 6.95 4.23
CA GLU A 60 -20.65 7.23 3.36
C GLU A 60 -20.52 6.13 2.29
N PHE A 61 -19.71 6.42 1.28
CA PHE A 61 -19.36 5.42 0.29
C PHE A 61 -18.50 4.32 0.94
N LEU A 62 -18.88 3.05 0.77
CA LEU A 62 -18.06 1.94 1.28
C LEU A 62 -16.87 1.70 0.35
N LEU A 63 -15.67 1.62 0.91
CA LEU A 63 -14.44 1.27 0.20
C LEU A 63 -14.07 -0.20 0.38
N ALA A 64 -14.43 -0.77 1.52
CA ALA A 64 -14.27 -2.20 1.75
C ALA A 64 -15.34 -2.71 2.71
N VAL A 65 -15.74 -3.97 2.52
CA VAL A 65 -16.52 -4.75 3.48
C VAL A 65 -15.94 -6.15 3.50
N SER A 66 -15.75 -6.72 4.68
CA SER A 66 -15.23 -8.08 4.85
C SER A 66 -15.87 -8.74 6.06
N TYR A 67 -16.07 -10.05 5.97
CA TYR A 67 -16.54 -10.89 7.06
C TYR A 67 -15.49 -11.93 7.39
N PHE A 68 -15.19 -12.06 8.67
CA PHE A 68 -14.28 -13.03 9.26
C PHE A 68 -15.12 -14.06 10.02
N PRO A 69 -15.47 -15.21 9.40
CA PRO A 69 -16.45 -16.14 9.96
C PRO A 69 -16.00 -16.76 11.28
N GLU A 70 -14.71 -17.04 11.44
CA GLU A 70 -14.18 -17.63 12.66
C GLU A 70 -14.29 -16.71 13.89
N GLU A 71 -14.39 -15.41 13.63
CA GLU A 71 -14.43 -14.33 14.61
C GLU A 71 -15.82 -13.69 14.72
N ASN A 72 -16.77 -14.10 13.86
CA ASN A 72 -18.08 -13.47 13.71
C ASN A 72 -18.00 -11.94 13.58
N THR A 73 -17.01 -11.46 12.80
CA THR A 73 -16.67 -10.05 12.72
C THR A 73 -16.85 -9.54 11.30
N VAL A 74 -17.52 -8.41 11.17
CA VAL A 74 -17.62 -7.61 9.96
C VAL A 74 -16.69 -6.41 10.10
N LEU A 75 -15.78 -6.24 9.16
CA LEU A 75 -14.96 -5.03 9.02
C LEU A 75 -15.42 -4.28 7.78
N PHE A 76 -15.76 -3.02 7.93
CA PHE A 76 -16.05 -2.13 6.81
C PHE A 76 -15.24 -0.84 6.91
N ILE A 77 -14.93 -0.27 5.75
CA ILE A 77 -14.06 0.90 5.62
C ILE A 77 -14.77 1.92 4.72
N THR A 78 -14.85 3.15 5.18
CA THR A 78 -15.32 4.34 4.43
C THR A 78 -14.13 5.28 4.16
N PRO A 79 -14.32 6.38 3.42
CA PRO A 79 -13.26 7.37 3.25
C PRO A 79 -12.66 7.94 4.53
N THR A 80 -13.46 7.98 5.59
CA THR A 80 -13.11 8.66 6.85
C THR A 80 -13.01 7.70 8.04
N THR A 81 -13.56 6.49 7.95
CA THR A 81 -13.63 5.57 9.10
C THR A 81 -13.34 4.13 8.71
N ALA A 82 -12.72 3.40 9.63
CA ALA A 82 -12.74 1.95 9.65
C ALA A 82 -13.54 1.49 10.86
N VAL A 83 -14.46 0.55 10.64
CA VAL A 83 -15.35 0.03 11.67
C VAL A 83 -15.29 -1.48 11.67
N ALA A 84 -14.97 -2.06 12.83
CA ALA A 84 -15.11 -3.48 13.07
C ALA A 84 -16.30 -3.70 14.00
N ALA A 85 -17.25 -4.51 13.57
CA ALA A 85 -18.47 -4.83 14.30
C ALA A 85 -18.72 -6.34 14.30
N ASN A 86 -19.55 -6.84 15.20
CA ASN A 86 -20.08 -8.19 15.05
C ASN A 86 -21.23 -8.23 14.02
N GLU A 87 -21.70 -9.43 13.65
CA GLU A 87 -22.76 -9.61 12.64
C GLU A 87 -24.09 -8.90 13.01
N ASP A 88 -24.39 -8.76 14.30
CA ASP A 88 -25.61 -8.11 14.79
C ASP A 88 -25.51 -6.58 14.86
N PHE A 89 -24.29 -6.03 14.78
CA PHE A 89 -23.95 -4.61 14.90
C PHE A 89 -24.34 -3.98 16.24
N ASP A 90 -24.35 -4.76 17.32
CA ASP A 90 -24.55 -4.25 18.69
C ASP A 90 -23.22 -3.92 19.40
N GLU A 91 -22.11 -4.49 18.95
CA GLU A 91 -20.75 -4.14 19.39
C GLU A 91 -19.90 -3.68 18.20
N PHE A 92 -19.28 -2.50 18.32
CA PHE A 92 -18.39 -1.96 17.30
C PHE A 92 -17.20 -1.20 17.87
N SER A 93 -16.10 -1.21 17.12
CA SER A 93 -14.91 -0.39 17.32
C SER A 93 -14.68 0.46 16.08
N THR A 94 -14.44 1.75 16.27
CA THR A 94 -14.23 2.72 15.19
C THR A 94 -12.81 3.29 15.25
N THR A 95 -12.28 3.64 14.09
CA THR A 95 -11.00 4.33 13.96
C THR A 95 -11.10 5.31 12.80
N ASP A 96 -10.77 6.57 13.07
CA ASP A 96 -10.71 7.60 12.03
C ASP A 96 -9.51 7.33 11.11
N ILE A 97 -9.77 7.40 9.82
CA ILE A 97 -8.79 7.28 8.75
C ILE A 97 -9.01 8.40 7.74
N ILE A 98 -8.08 8.60 6.81
CA ILE A 98 -8.26 9.57 5.73
C ILE A 98 -7.87 8.88 4.45
N THR A 99 -8.81 8.74 3.50
CA THR A 99 -8.55 8.20 2.17
C THR A 99 -8.67 9.16 1.00
N HIS A 100 -7.70 9.04 0.09
CA HIS A 100 -7.61 9.82 -1.13
C HIS A 100 -7.93 8.90 -2.31
N PHE A 101 -9.22 8.60 -2.48
CA PHE A 101 -9.72 7.94 -3.68
C PHE A 101 -10.44 8.97 -4.55
N ASN A 102 -10.23 8.90 -5.86
CA ASN A 102 -11.00 9.68 -6.81
C ASN A 102 -12.28 8.92 -7.17
N PHE A 103 -13.42 9.32 -6.59
CA PHE A 103 -14.70 8.63 -6.76
C PHE A 103 -15.46 8.98 -8.05
N SER A 104 -14.97 9.93 -8.85
CA SER A 104 -15.73 10.51 -9.97
C SER A 104 -16.09 9.52 -11.09
N GLU A 105 -15.47 8.34 -11.11
CA GLU A 105 -15.60 7.35 -12.18
C GLU A 105 -16.33 6.05 -11.77
N ILE A 106 -16.73 5.93 -10.51
CA ILE A 106 -17.41 4.72 -10.02
C ILE A 106 -18.87 4.72 -10.52
N LYS A 107 -19.22 3.68 -11.28
CA LYS A 107 -20.58 3.43 -11.80
C LYS A 107 -21.17 2.12 -11.30
N ILE A 108 -20.32 1.18 -10.91
CA ILE A 108 -20.67 -0.12 -10.34
C ILE A 108 -20.48 -0.02 -8.84
N SER A 109 -21.57 -0.11 -8.10
CA SER A 109 -21.54 -0.10 -6.64
C SER A 109 -20.95 -1.38 -6.08
N LEU A 110 -20.58 -1.36 -4.80
CA LEU A 110 -20.17 -2.55 -4.07
C LEU A 110 -21.24 -3.66 -4.14
N LEU A 111 -22.53 -3.28 -4.06
CA LEU A 111 -23.65 -4.20 -4.11
C LEU A 111 -23.83 -4.80 -5.51
N ASP A 112 -23.61 -4.02 -6.57
CA ASP A 112 -23.61 -4.52 -7.95
C ASP A 112 -22.50 -5.54 -8.18
N ALA A 113 -21.29 -5.27 -7.67
CA ALA A 113 -20.17 -6.19 -7.74
C ALA A 113 -20.45 -7.48 -6.95
N TYR A 114 -21.01 -7.36 -5.73
CA TYR A 114 -21.47 -8.50 -4.94
C TYR A 114 -22.47 -9.35 -5.73
N SER A 115 -23.54 -8.74 -6.25
CA SER A 115 -24.58 -9.45 -6.98
C SER A 115 -24.04 -10.13 -8.23
N LEU A 116 -23.18 -9.45 -9.00
CA LEU A 116 -22.56 -10.01 -10.19
C LEU A 116 -21.77 -11.29 -9.87
N ILE A 117 -20.89 -11.23 -8.88
CA ILE A 117 -20.03 -12.36 -8.51
C ILE A 117 -20.83 -13.47 -7.85
N ARG A 118 -21.80 -13.14 -6.99
CA ARG A 118 -22.66 -14.13 -6.34
C ARG A 118 -23.45 -14.93 -7.38
N LEU A 119 -23.95 -14.27 -8.43
CA LEU A 119 -24.66 -14.91 -9.53
C LEU A 119 -23.73 -15.77 -10.41
N GLN A 120 -22.52 -15.29 -10.70
CA GLN A 120 -21.59 -15.94 -11.61
C GLN A 120 -20.88 -17.15 -10.97
N SER A 121 -20.37 -17.00 -9.76
CA SER A 121 -19.56 -18.01 -9.07
C SER A 121 -20.40 -19.02 -8.28
N LYS A 122 -21.54 -18.57 -7.74
CA LYS A 122 -22.32 -19.30 -6.72
C LYS A 122 -21.53 -19.61 -5.44
N GLU A 123 -20.41 -18.95 -5.23
CA GLU A 123 -19.58 -19.09 -4.02
C GLU A 123 -19.99 -18.07 -2.97
N GLU A 124 -19.71 -18.40 -1.70
CA GLU A 124 -19.80 -17.43 -0.60
C GLU A 124 -18.76 -16.33 -0.80
N ILE A 125 -19.19 -15.08 -0.59
CA ILE A 125 -18.34 -13.90 -0.70
C ILE A 125 -17.96 -13.49 0.71
N PHE A 126 -16.66 -13.37 0.98
CA PHE A 126 -16.15 -12.99 2.29
C PHE A 126 -15.66 -11.56 2.34
N GLY A 127 -15.35 -10.94 1.21
CA GLY A 127 -14.97 -9.53 1.21
C GLY A 127 -15.04 -8.88 -0.17
N LEU A 128 -15.17 -7.56 -0.15
CA LEU A 128 -15.16 -6.68 -1.30
C LEU A 128 -14.24 -5.52 -0.96
N PHE A 129 -13.23 -5.27 -1.79
CA PHE A 129 -12.21 -4.24 -1.55
C PHE A 129 -12.08 -3.39 -2.80
N LEU A 130 -12.22 -2.07 -2.66
CA LEU A 130 -11.96 -1.14 -3.75
C LEU A 130 -10.46 -0.88 -3.85
N GLU A 131 -9.90 -1.20 -5.00
CA GLU A 131 -8.50 -0.95 -5.33
C GLU A 131 -8.39 -0.07 -6.57
N GLN A 132 -7.32 0.72 -6.63
CA GLN A 132 -6.91 1.41 -7.84
C GLN A 132 -5.77 0.60 -8.49
N ASP A 133 -6.06 -0.03 -9.64
CA ASP A 133 -5.12 -0.78 -10.47
C ASP A 133 -4.73 0.09 -11.67
N GLY A 134 -3.66 0.87 -11.50
CA GLY A 134 -3.26 1.89 -12.47
C GLY A 134 -4.28 3.04 -12.56
N GLU A 135 -4.91 3.18 -13.73
CA GLU A 135 -5.96 4.19 -13.98
C GLU A 135 -7.37 3.65 -13.73
N ILE A 136 -7.52 2.36 -13.45
CA ILE A 136 -8.84 1.71 -13.34
C ILE A 136 -9.16 1.45 -11.87
N LEU A 137 -10.38 1.80 -11.46
CA LEU A 137 -10.92 1.38 -10.18
C LEU A 137 -11.56 0.00 -10.31
N VAL A 138 -11.22 -0.89 -9.38
CA VAL A 138 -11.63 -2.29 -9.40
C VAL A 138 -12.13 -2.75 -8.03
N TRP A 139 -13.20 -3.50 -8.02
CA TRP A 139 -13.68 -4.24 -6.85
C TRP A 139 -13.02 -5.62 -6.83
N ASN A 140 -12.13 -5.87 -5.88
CA ASN A 140 -11.67 -7.22 -5.59
C ASN A 140 -12.69 -7.91 -4.70
N VAL A 141 -13.42 -8.88 -5.26
CA VAL A 141 -14.43 -9.68 -4.57
C VAL A 141 -13.82 -11.01 -4.21
N VAL A 142 -13.58 -11.21 -2.91
CA VAL A 142 -12.95 -12.40 -2.35
C VAL A 142 -14.01 -13.44 -2.03
N THR A 143 -13.90 -14.61 -2.65
CA THR A 143 -14.71 -15.79 -2.36
C THR A 143 -13.90 -16.83 -1.59
N GLU A 144 -14.51 -17.98 -1.31
CA GLU A 144 -13.85 -19.10 -0.66
C GLU A 144 -12.56 -19.53 -1.40
N LYS A 145 -12.58 -19.50 -2.74
CA LYS A 145 -11.52 -20.09 -3.57
C LYS A 145 -10.78 -19.08 -4.43
N ASP A 146 -11.46 -18.03 -4.87
CA ASP A 146 -10.99 -17.13 -5.90
C ASP A 146 -11.24 -15.67 -5.51
N VAL A 147 -10.43 -14.79 -6.08
CA VAL A 147 -10.64 -13.35 -6.05
C VAL A 147 -11.04 -12.91 -7.45
N PHE A 148 -12.20 -12.29 -7.55
CA PHE A 148 -12.71 -11.73 -8.79
C PHE A 148 -12.48 -10.22 -8.78
N SER A 149 -11.66 -9.71 -9.68
CA SER A 149 -11.57 -8.26 -9.89
C SER A 149 -12.66 -7.85 -10.88
N VAL A 150 -13.56 -6.98 -10.44
CA VAL A 150 -14.68 -6.43 -11.21
C VAL A 150 -14.40 -4.95 -11.49
N SER A 151 -14.61 -4.50 -12.72
CA SER A 151 -14.45 -3.06 -12.99
C SER A 151 -15.49 -2.24 -12.21
N ALA A 152 -15.04 -1.18 -11.56
CA ALA A 152 -15.94 -0.22 -10.91
C ALA A 152 -16.65 0.70 -11.93
N MET A 153 -16.28 0.65 -13.21
CA MET A 153 -16.82 1.51 -14.27
C MET A 153 -17.87 0.82 -15.15
N PHE A 154 -17.82 -0.52 -15.25
CA PHE A 154 -18.75 -1.33 -16.04
C PHE A 154 -18.87 -2.74 -15.44
N ALA A 155 -20.06 -3.35 -15.55
CA ALA A 155 -20.39 -4.61 -14.89
C ALA A 155 -19.70 -5.81 -15.57
N SER A 156 -18.40 -5.98 -15.34
CA SER A 156 -17.61 -7.05 -15.92
C SER A 156 -16.45 -7.47 -15.02
N VAL A 157 -16.24 -8.78 -14.96
CA VAL A 157 -15.04 -9.39 -14.35
C VAL A 157 -13.87 -9.20 -15.29
N ILE A 158 -12.84 -8.50 -14.83
CA ILE A 158 -11.61 -8.24 -15.59
C ILE A 158 -10.52 -9.28 -15.32
N ARG A 159 -10.55 -9.91 -14.13
CA ARG A 159 -9.55 -10.89 -13.70
C ARG A 159 -10.14 -11.83 -12.65
N ILE A 160 -9.69 -13.08 -12.67
CA ILE A 160 -9.97 -14.09 -11.65
C ILE A 160 -8.62 -14.68 -11.26
N SER A 161 -8.36 -14.76 -9.96
CA SER A 161 -7.08 -15.24 -9.42
C SER A 161 -7.32 -16.11 -8.20
N LYS A 162 -6.43 -17.07 -7.93
CA LYS A 162 -6.53 -17.92 -6.74
C LYS A 162 -6.18 -17.13 -5.49
N ASN A 163 -6.83 -17.44 -4.36
CA ASN A 163 -6.62 -16.74 -3.10
C ASN A 163 -5.14 -16.72 -2.66
N ASP A 164 -4.40 -17.82 -2.85
CA ASP A 164 -2.99 -17.92 -2.47
C ASP A 164 -2.06 -17.09 -3.37
N GLU A 165 -2.42 -16.89 -4.64
CA GLU A 165 -1.69 -16.02 -5.57
C GLU A 165 -1.88 -14.55 -5.20
N VAL A 166 -3.13 -14.14 -4.92
CA VAL A 166 -3.45 -12.77 -4.50
C VAL A 166 -2.82 -12.47 -3.15
N LEU A 167 -2.86 -13.41 -2.20
CA LEU A 167 -2.23 -13.26 -0.89
C LEU A 167 -0.73 -12.98 -1.02
N LYS A 168 0.00 -13.72 -1.87
CA LYS A 168 1.43 -13.48 -2.11
C LYS A 168 1.69 -12.07 -2.65
N LEU A 169 0.86 -11.60 -3.58
CA LEU A 169 0.98 -10.26 -4.17
C LEU A 169 0.72 -9.16 -3.12
N ILE A 170 -0.37 -9.29 -2.38
CA ILE A 170 -0.79 -8.31 -1.38
C ILE A 170 0.20 -8.27 -0.21
N SER A 171 0.67 -9.42 0.29
CA SER A 171 1.69 -9.45 1.35
C SER A 171 2.97 -8.71 0.94
N LYS A 172 3.38 -8.83 -0.32
CA LYS A 172 4.51 -8.07 -0.85
C LYS A 172 4.21 -6.56 -0.90
N LYS A 173 3.00 -6.19 -1.35
CA LYS A 173 2.56 -4.78 -1.40
C LYS A 173 2.56 -4.15 -0.01
N VAL A 174 2.01 -4.83 0.99
CA VAL A 174 2.01 -4.39 2.40
C VAL A 174 3.43 -4.21 2.92
N GLN A 175 4.32 -5.16 2.64
CA GLN A 175 5.72 -5.08 3.09
C GLN A 175 6.45 -3.88 2.48
N ASN A 176 6.33 -3.67 1.17
CA ASN A 176 6.97 -2.54 0.48
C ASN A 176 6.51 -1.20 1.08
N ILE A 177 5.21 -1.03 1.31
CA ILE A 177 4.67 0.20 1.91
C ILE A 177 5.21 0.43 3.32
N ARG A 178 5.41 -0.64 4.11
CA ARG A 178 6.00 -0.55 5.46
C ARG A 178 7.47 -0.18 5.43
N GLU A 179 8.21 -0.64 4.43
CA GLU A 179 9.62 -0.30 4.23
C GLU A 179 9.79 1.15 3.75
N GLU A 180 9.01 1.59 2.76
CA GLU A 180 9.02 2.97 2.26
C GLU A 180 8.76 3.99 3.39
N LYS A 181 7.83 3.68 4.29
CA LYS A 181 7.54 4.53 5.47
C LYS A 181 8.66 4.57 6.51
N GLN A 182 9.50 3.53 6.59
CA GLN A 182 10.67 3.53 7.48
C GLN A 182 11.87 4.28 6.88
N VAL A 183 11.85 4.57 5.58
CA VAL A 183 12.92 5.30 4.87
C VAL A 183 12.64 6.81 4.78
N GLU A 184 11.57 7.33 5.38
CA GLU A 184 11.50 8.76 5.71
C GLU A 184 12.61 9.08 6.72
N LYS A 185 13.78 9.45 6.17
CA LYS A 185 14.94 9.94 6.91
C LYS A 185 14.46 10.93 7.98
N PRO A 186 15.01 10.86 9.21
CA PRO A 186 14.81 11.95 10.15
C PRO A 186 15.19 13.23 9.42
N PHE A 187 14.28 14.20 9.43
CA PHE A 187 14.60 15.56 9.03
C PHE A 187 15.84 15.98 9.80
N VAL A 188 16.99 16.04 9.13
CA VAL A 188 18.17 16.72 9.65
C VAL A 188 17.94 18.18 9.29
N PRO A 189 17.67 19.07 10.26
CA PRO A 189 17.63 20.49 9.97
C PRO A 189 18.95 20.87 9.30
N PRO A 190 18.95 21.69 8.23
CA PRO A 190 20.20 22.15 7.66
C PRO A 190 20.96 22.93 8.74
N GLY A 191 22.05 22.35 9.25
CA GLY A 191 22.87 22.95 10.31
C GLY A 191 23.33 22.05 11.47
N LEU A 192 23.06 20.74 11.48
CA LEU A 192 23.61 19.82 12.49
C LEU A 192 24.71 18.91 11.93
N ASP A 193 25.71 19.52 11.29
CA ASP A 193 27.05 18.94 11.15
C ASP A 193 27.93 19.35 12.36
N ASN A 194 27.42 19.20 13.57
CA ASN A 194 28.24 19.37 14.77
C ASN A 194 29.01 18.07 15.05
N LYS A 195 30.00 17.77 14.21
CA LYS A 195 31.20 17.11 14.73
C LYS A 195 31.88 18.15 15.64
N PRO A 196 32.25 17.82 16.89
CA PRO A 196 33.02 18.75 17.70
C PRO A 196 34.33 19.07 16.96
N ASP A 197 34.58 20.35 16.74
CA ASP A 197 35.82 20.85 16.16
C ASP A 197 37.00 20.29 16.96
N GLU A 198 37.86 19.51 16.29
CA GLU A 198 39.20 19.26 16.81
C GLU A 198 39.87 20.63 17.03
N PRO A 199 40.54 20.89 18.17
CA PRO A 199 41.21 22.15 18.38
C PRO A 199 42.23 22.37 17.27
N GLY A 200 42.04 23.44 16.49
CA GLY A 200 42.90 23.79 15.37
C GLY A 200 44.37 23.77 15.79
N LYS A 201 45.17 22.96 15.10
CA LYS A 201 46.62 22.91 15.31
C LYS A 201 47.19 24.31 15.12
N ARG A 202 47.96 24.75 16.12
CA ARG A 202 48.70 26.01 16.14
C ARG A 202 49.55 26.11 14.87
N GLY A 203 49.40 27.19 14.10
CA GLY A 203 50.08 27.37 12.81
C GLY A 203 51.61 27.33 12.95
N GLU A 204 52.26 26.55 12.10
CA GLU A 204 53.73 26.51 12.01
C GLU A 204 54.27 27.82 11.38
N PRO A 205 55.45 28.30 11.78
CA PRO A 205 56.05 29.49 11.18
C PRO A 205 56.37 29.27 9.70
N GLY A 206 55.98 30.23 8.86
CA GLY A 206 56.19 30.19 7.41
C GLY A 206 57.66 29.98 7.04
N LYS A 207 57.92 28.94 6.24
CA LYS A 207 59.24 28.71 5.64
C LYS A 207 59.49 29.75 4.53
N ARG A 208 60.70 30.29 4.55
CA ARG A 208 61.21 31.34 3.64
C ARG A 208 61.36 30.77 2.22
N GLY A 209 61.01 31.56 1.21
CA GLY A 209 60.84 31.13 -0.18
C GLY A 209 62.11 30.67 -0.89
N GLU A 210 61.93 29.75 -1.84
CA GLU A 210 62.97 29.31 -2.76
C GLU A 210 62.95 30.16 -4.05
N PRO A 211 64.12 30.49 -4.63
CA PRO A 211 64.20 31.27 -5.87
C PRO A 211 63.58 30.55 -7.07
N GLY A 212 62.96 31.33 -7.96
CA GLY A 212 62.32 30.84 -9.19
C GLY A 212 63.29 30.11 -10.13
N LYS A 213 62.79 29.06 -10.78
CA LYS A 213 63.53 28.38 -11.86
C LYS A 213 63.52 29.25 -13.13
N PRO A 214 64.60 29.26 -13.92
CA PRO A 214 64.69 30.04 -15.16
C PRO A 214 63.68 29.61 -16.22
N ASP A 215 63.31 30.56 -17.09
CA ASP A 215 62.35 30.39 -18.19
C ASP A 215 62.80 29.36 -19.25
N ASP A 216 61.80 28.75 -19.89
CA ASP A 216 61.95 27.76 -20.95
C ASP A 216 62.61 28.33 -22.23
N PRO A 217 63.27 27.47 -23.03
CA PRO A 217 63.95 27.88 -24.26
C PRO A 217 63.01 28.47 -25.31
N GLY A 218 63.56 29.38 -26.12
CA GLY A 218 62.89 30.05 -27.24
C GLY A 218 62.32 29.12 -28.32
N LYS A 219 61.35 29.68 -29.04
CA LYS A 219 60.43 29.08 -30.01
C LYS A 219 61.06 28.47 -31.28
N PRO A 220 60.30 27.62 -32.00
CA PRO A 220 60.79 26.74 -33.06
C PRO A 220 60.92 27.44 -34.42
N ASP A 221 61.87 26.98 -35.22
CA ASP A 221 61.87 27.26 -36.65
C ASP A 221 61.08 26.20 -37.43
N ASN A 222 60.38 26.71 -38.44
CA ASN A 222 59.27 26.10 -39.14
C ASN A 222 59.71 25.74 -40.59
N PRO A 223 58.83 25.38 -41.54
CA PRO A 223 58.69 24.03 -42.06
C PRO A 223 59.12 23.82 -43.53
N GLY A 224 59.34 22.56 -43.90
CA GLY A 224 58.92 22.00 -45.20
C GLY A 224 59.92 22.01 -46.37
N LYS A 225 60.22 20.81 -46.89
CA LYS A 225 59.87 20.40 -48.27
C LYS A 225 60.17 18.92 -48.50
N PRO A 226 59.21 18.12 -48.99
CA PRO A 226 59.46 16.80 -49.56
C PRO A 226 59.75 16.95 -51.06
N ASP A 227 60.69 16.19 -51.60
CA ASP A 227 60.77 15.98 -53.05
C ASP A 227 61.20 14.53 -53.35
N ASN A 228 60.21 13.76 -53.83
CA ASN A 228 60.37 12.53 -54.59
C ASN A 228 60.93 12.86 -55.98
N VAL A 229 61.93 12.12 -56.47
CA VAL A 229 62.13 11.83 -57.91
C VAL A 229 62.92 10.48 -58.00
N PRO A 230 62.74 9.66 -59.05
CA PRO A 230 62.60 8.20 -59.03
C PRO A 230 63.89 7.36 -58.86
#